data_AF-A0A9D2F186-F1
#
_entry.id   AF-A0A9D2F186-F1
#
_cell.length_a   1.000
_cell.length_b   1.000
_cell.length_c   1.000
_cell.angle_alpha   90.00
_cell.angle_beta   90.00
_cell.angle_gamma   90.00
#
_symmetry.space_group_name_H-M   'P 1'
#
loop_
_entity.id
_entity.type
_entity.pdbx_description
1 polymer ?
#
loop_
_entity_poly.entity_id
_entity_poly.type
_entity_poly.pdbx_seq_one_letter_code
_entity_poly.pdbx_strand_id
1 'polypeptide(L)'
;MPSATISKVGNSRAIFIPVSICDEAFLVGNKVSIEYVGEGTLVIRAERSGKESRRQAFEQLMTLVADQPEMPWEDDSRAADRALVGTRHD
;
A
#
# COMPACT_ATOMS: atom_id res chain seq x y z
N MET A 1 13.20 -27.19 -20.02
CA MET A 1 12.23 -26.29 -19.34
C MET A 1 12.29 -26.58 -17.85
N PRO A 2 12.37 -25.56 -16.98
CA PRO A 2 12.30 -25.77 -15.54
C PRO A 2 10.92 -26.33 -15.17
N SER A 3 10.89 -27.36 -14.32
CA SER A 3 9.66 -27.97 -13.80
C SER A 3 9.52 -27.69 -12.32
N ALA A 4 8.32 -27.34 -11.87
CA ALA A 4 7.97 -27.26 -10.45
C ALA A 4 7.13 -28.48 -10.04
N THR A 5 7.25 -28.92 -8.79
CA THR A 5 6.53 -30.10 -8.28
C THR A 5 5.44 -29.69 -7.29
N ILE A 6 4.28 -30.34 -7.38
CA ILE A 6 3.18 -30.16 -6.43
C ILE A 6 3.21 -31.31 -5.41
N SER A 7 3.34 -30.99 -4.13
CA SER A 7 3.31 -31.99 -3.05
C SER A 7 2.32 -31.61 -1.94
N LYS A 8 1.97 -32.57 -1.10
CA LYS A 8 1.19 -32.32 0.12
C LYS A 8 2.13 -31.91 1.25
N VAL A 9 1.86 -30.78 1.90
CA VAL A 9 2.58 -30.29 3.07
C VAL A 9 1.56 -30.05 4.18
N GLY A 10 1.55 -30.92 5.19
CA GLY A 10 0.49 -30.95 6.20
C GLY A 10 -0.89 -31.16 5.56
N ASN A 11 -1.82 -30.25 5.83
CA ASN A 11 -3.17 -30.26 5.25
C ASN A 11 -3.29 -29.45 3.94
N SER A 12 -2.18 -28.89 3.44
CA SER A 12 -2.16 -28.03 2.26
C SER A 12 -1.44 -28.69 1.08
N ARG A 13 -1.62 -28.14 -0.12
CA ARG A 13 -0.77 -28.40 -1.28
C ARG A 13 0.26 -27.28 -1.41
N ALA A 14 1.48 -27.64 -1.76
CA ALA A 14 2.58 -26.70 -1.97
C ALA A 14 3.21 -26.94 -3.34
N ILE A 15 3.64 -25.85 -3.98
CA ILE A 15 4.43 -25.87 -5.22
C ILE A 15 5.87 -25.55 -4.83
N PHE A 16 6.80 -26.43 -5.19
CA PHE A 16 8.23 -26.19 -4.97
C PHE A 16 8.81 -25.49 -6.19
N ILE A 17 9.21 -24.23 -6.00
CA ILE A 17 9.81 -23.38 -7.03
C ILE A 17 11.34 -23.57 -6.98
N PRO A 18 11.99 -24.03 -8.06
CA PRO A 18 13.45 -24.16 -8.11
C PRO A 18 14.15 -22.81 -7.87
N VAL A 19 15.25 -22.83 -7.12
CA VAL A 19 16.05 -21.61 -6.84
C VAL A 19 16.53 -20.93 -8.12
N SER A 20 16.75 -21.70 -9.20
CA SER A 20 17.17 -21.17 -10.50
C SER A 20 16.16 -20.21 -11.15
N ILE A 21 14.89 -20.21 -10.72
CA ILE A 21 13.84 -19.31 -11.22
C ILE A 21 13.22 -18.45 -10.11
N CYS A 22 13.74 -18.56 -8.88
CA CYS A 22 13.29 -17.77 -7.75
C CYS A 22 14.08 -16.46 -7.71
N ASP A 23 13.40 -15.32 -7.79
CA ASP A 23 14.01 -14.00 -7.63
C ASP A 23 13.86 -13.49 -6.18
N GLU A 24 14.42 -12.32 -5.88
CA GLU A 24 14.35 -11.71 -4.55
C GLU A 24 12.91 -11.44 -4.07
N ALA A 25 11.97 -11.25 -5.01
CA ALA A 25 10.57 -10.98 -4.69
C ALA A 25 9.83 -12.25 -4.22
N PHE A 26 10.33 -13.45 -4.55
CA PHE A 26 9.78 -14.75 -4.14
C PHE A 26 10.54 -15.43 -2.98
N LEU A 27 11.37 -14.69 -2.25
CA LEU A 27 12.08 -15.20 -1.08
C LEU A 27 11.11 -15.64 0.04
N VAL A 28 11.60 -16.56 0.88
CA VAL A 28 10.86 -17.09 2.03
C VAL A 28 10.39 -15.94 2.93
N GLY A 29 9.10 -15.93 3.25
CA GLY A 29 8.47 -14.91 4.07
C GLY A 29 7.78 -13.79 3.28
N ASN A 30 8.06 -13.66 1.97
CA ASN A 30 7.32 -12.74 1.12
C ASN A 30 5.93 -13.27 0.78
N LYS A 31 4.98 -12.34 0.67
CA LYS A 31 3.63 -12.65 0.22
C LYS A 31 3.56 -12.61 -1.30
N VAL A 32 2.70 -13.46 -1.84
CA VAL A 32 2.43 -13.56 -3.26
C VAL A 32 0.93 -13.63 -3.48
N SER A 33 0.48 -13.08 -4.61
CA SER A 33 -0.86 -13.28 -5.13
C SER A 33 -0.83 -14.37 -6.18
N ILE A 34 -1.87 -15.21 -6.19
CA ILE A 34 -2.05 -16.30 -7.15
C ILE A 34 -3.36 -16.06 -7.87
N GLU A 35 -3.31 -15.97 -9.19
CA GLU A 35 -4.46 -15.72 -10.06
C GLU A 35 -4.61 -16.83 -11.11
N TYR A 36 -5.84 -17.27 -11.36
CA TYR A 36 -6.15 -18.16 -12.48
C TYR A 36 -6.49 -17.34 -13.72
N VAL A 37 -5.68 -17.49 -14.78
CA VAL A 37 -5.82 -16.68 -16.01
C VAL A 37 -6.47 -17.45 -17.17
N GLY A 38 -6.91 -18.68 -16.95
CA GLY A 38 -7.49 -19.56 -17.97
C GLY A 38 -6.53 -20.64 -18.45
N GLU A 39 -7.04 -21.56 -19.28
CA GLU A 39 -6.27 -22.63 -19.93
C GLU A 39 -5.44 -23.51 -18.98
N GLY A 40 -5.87 -23.65 -17.73
CA GLY A 40 -5.10 -24.41 -16.72
C GLY A 40 -3.86 -23.69 -16.18
N THR A 41 -3.71 -22.39 -16.46
CA THR A 41 -2.55 -21.59 -16.08
C THR A 41 -2.82 -20.75 -14.83
N LEU A 42 -1.90 -20.85 -13.86
CA LEU A 42 -1.85 -20.00 -12.67
C LEU A 42 -0.70 -19.00 -12.79
N VAL A 43 -0.96 -17.73 -12.52
CA VAL A 43 0.06 -16.67 -12.47
C VAL A 43 0.33 -16.33 -11.02
N ILE A 44 1.59 -16.39 -10.61
CA ILE A 44 2.06 -16.02 -9.27
C ILE A 44 2.78 -14.67 -9.39
N ARG A 45 2.32 -13.66 -8.64
CA ARG A 45 2.97 -12.33 -8.61
C ARG A 45 3.37 -11.99 -7.19
N ALA A 46 4.58 -11.46 -7.02
CA ALA A 46 5.00 -10.93 -5.73
C ALA A 46 4.07 -9.78 -5.30
N GLU A 47 3.56 -9.84 -4.08
CA GLU A 47 2.87 -8.68 -3.50
C GLU A 47 3.94 -7.66 -3.12
N ARG A 48 3.93 -6.50 -3.77
CA ARG A 48 4.74 -5.38 -3.30
C ARG A 48 4.36 -5.10 -1.86
N SER A 49 5.35 -5.16 -0.97
CA SER A 49 5.15 -4.92 0.45
C SER A 49 4.41 -3.60 0.64
N GLY A 50 3.28 -3.60 1.35
CA GLY A 50 2.54 -2.37 1.66
C GLY A 50 3.36 -1.34 2.48
N LYS A 51 4.61 -1.66 2.88
CA LYS A 51 5.58 -0.68 3.39
C LYS A 51 6.11 0.23 2.28
N GLU A 52 6.35 -0.30 1.08
CA GLU A 52 6.89 0.45 -0.06
C GLU A 52 5.81 1.36 -0.65
N SER A 53 4.56 0.87 -0.74
CA SER A 53 3.40 1.71 -1.09
C SER A 53 3.10 2.78 -0.04
N ARG A 54 3.25 2.48 1.26
CA ARG A 54 3.12 3.50 2.33
C ARG A 54 4.23 4.54 2.28
N ARG A 55 5.46 4.12 1.99
CA ARG A 55 6.59 5.05 1.84
C ARG A 55 6.40 5.95 0.63
N GLN A 56 6.00 5.40 -0.54
CA GLN A 56 5.67 6.22 -1.72
C GLN A 56 4.51 7.18 -1.46
N ALA A 57 3.43 6.70 -0.82
CA ALA A 57 2.31 7.57 -0.45
C ALA A 57 2.73 8.68 0.53
N PHE A 58 3.61 8.37 1.49
CA PHE A 58 4.17 9.34 2.41
C PHE A 58 5.09 10.36 1.71
N GLU A 59 5.97 9.90 0.82
CA GLU A 59 6.84 10.77 0.02
C GLU A 59 6.00 11.71 -0.87
N GLN A 60 4.95 11.20 -1.51
CA GLN A 60 4.00 12.02 -2.29
C GLN A 60 3.26 13.05 -1.43
N LEU A 61 2.82 12.65 -0.23
CA LEU A 61 2.20 13.57 0.74
C LEU A 61 3.17 14.66 1.19
N MET A 62 4.43 14.33 1.46
CA MET A 62 5.44 15.31 1.86
C MET A 62 5.75 16.31 0.73
N THR A 63 5.78 15.86 -0.52
CA THR A 63 5.91 16.77 -1.68
C THR A 63 4.72 17.72 -1.79
N LEU A 64 3.49 17.23 -1.60
CA LEU A 64 2.28 18.05 -1.62
C LEU A 64 2.23 19.10 -0.50
N VAL A 65 2.76 18.77 0.69
CA VAL A 65 2.83 19.69 1.83
C VAL A 65 3.94 20.72 1.66
N ALA A 66 5.07 20.35 1.07
CA ALA A 66 6.19 21.26 0.82
C ALA A 66 5.88 22.33 -0.25
N ASP A 67 4.93 22.05 -1.14
CA ASP A 67 4.50 22.98 -2.20
C ASP A 67 3.33 23.87 -1.77
N GLN A 68 2.90 23.79 -0.50
CA GLN A 68 1.95 24.77 0.03
C GLN A 68 2.68 26.09 0.31
N PRO A 69 2.22 27.22 -0.23
CA PRO A 69 2.71 28.51 0.21
C PRO A 69 2.51 28.59 1.72
N GLU A 70 3.46 29.18 2.45
CA GLU A 70 3.28 29.54 3.86
C GLU A 70 2.09 30.49 3.96
N MET A 71 0.88 29.92 4.02
CA MET A 71 -0.30 30.68 4.37
C MET A 71 -0.14 30.96 5.85
N PRO A 72 -0.06 32.24 6.27
CA PRO A 72 -0.25 32.54 7.67
C PRO A 72 -1.65 32.03 8.00
N TRP A 73 -1.71 30.96 8.77
CA TRP A 73 -2.90 30.57 9.52
C TRP A 73 -3.29 31.81 10.33
N GLU A 74 -4.16 32.64 9.76
CA GLU A 74 -4.93 33.56 10.58
C GLU A 74 -5.75 32.66 11.50
N ASP A 75 -5.49 32.82 12.78
CA ASP A 75 -6.16 32.13 13.87
C ASP A 75 -7.63 32.56 13.86
N ASP A 76 -8.40 31.92 12.97
CA ASP A 76 -9.82 32.17 12.70
C ASP A 76 -10.70 31.86 13.93
N SER A 77 -10.08 31.37 15.00
CA SER A 77 -10.65 31.25 16.34
C SER A 77 -11.33 32.55 16.81
N ARG A 78 -10.78 33.73 16.47
CA ARG A 78 -11.40 35.02 16.86
C ARG A 78 -12.55 35.46 15.95
N ALA A 79 -12.62 34.97 14.71
CA ALA A 79 -13.72 35.28 13.80
C ALA A 79 -14.98 34.49 14.15
N ALA A 80 -14.81 33.22 14.57
CA ALA A 80 -15.90 32.39 15.07
C ALA A 80 -16.57 32.98 16.33
N ASP A 81 -15.77 33.51 17.28
CA ASP A 81 -16.30 34.17 18.48
C ASP A 81 -17.10 35.44 18.15
N ARG A 82 -16.67 36.22 17.14
CA ARG A 82 -17.33 37.47 16.76
C ARG A 82 -18.69 37.23 16.07
N ALA A 83 -18.88 36.08 15.43
CA ALA A 83 -20.16 35.68 14.84
C ALA A 83 -21.19 35.20 15.89
N LEU A 84 -20.74 34.68 17.04
CA LEU A 84 -21.61 34.29 18.15
C LEU A 84 -22.12 35.48 18.96
N VAL A 85 -21.38 36.59 18.99
CA VAL A 85 -21.76 37.85 19.68
C VAL A 85 -22.41 38.82 18.70
N GLY A 86 -23.35 38.32 17.88
CA GLY A 86 -24.28 39.15 17.13
C GLY A 86 -25.43 39.62 18.02
N THR A 87 -25.55 40.93 18.16
CA THR A 87 -26.82 41.68 18.28
C THR A 87 -27.79 41.32 19.42
N ARG A 88 -27.70 42.04 20.54
CA ARG A 88 -28.85 42.56 21.31
C ARG A 88 -28.53 44.04 21.60
N HIS A 89 -29.07 44.96 20.80
CA HIS A 89 -30.32 45.70 21.06
C HIS A 89 -30.36 46.29 22.47
N ASP A 90 -29.95 47.56 22.56
CA ASP A 90 -30.84 48.61 23.06
C ASP A 90 -31.31 49.45 21.86
#